data_AF-A0A2P7UZ33-F1
#
_entry.id   AF-A0A2P7UZ33-F1
#
_cell.length_a   1.000
_cell.length_b   1.000
_cell.length_c   1.000
_cell.angle_alpha   90.00
_cell.angle_beta   90.00
_cell.angle_gamma   90.00
#
_symmetry.space_group_name_H-M   'P 1'
#
loop_
_entity.id
_entity.type
_entity.pdbx_description
1 polymer ?
#
loop_
_entity_poly.entity_id
_entity_poly.type
_entity_poly.pdbx_seq_one_letter_code
_entity_poly.pdbx_strand_id
1 'polypeptide(L)'
;IIILIENYFKIKLNENEINSMKLLMYFVTKNTSEQKELTIKHLSESNPKIYESYLTLIDRLISNRADSVVRNKLMFNLDLYLSKIYLYNQNQLSIGYIFEPLYNINSILLQDYYKNISLISHWNEVSCDGIFNKYEIEFIATHATIILNSIIRKHILFLFSGNNAVESVLHSKLKRGLGDNVRLYRELADDVEFDFIITNYQHKISTIPTIYISEVLNVKEILAIRNCVFNNSY
;
A
#
# COMPACT_ATOMS: atom_id res chain seq x y z
N ILE A 1 19.65 -20.74 -13.28
CA ILE A 1 18.33 -21.32 -13.64
C ILE A 1 18.27 -21.71 -15.11
N ILE A 2 18.57 -20.81 -16.06
CA ILE A 2 18.60 -21.14 -17.50
C ILE A 2 19.49 -22.35 -17.82
N ILE A 3 20.73 -22.37 -17.29
CA ILE A 3 21.65 -23.52 -17.43
C ILE A 3 21.05 -24.83 -16.91
N LEU A 4 20.23 -24.79 -15.84
CA LEU A 4 19.57 -25.98 -15.31
C LEU A 4 18.49 -26.49 -16.26
N ILE A 5 17.73 -25.59 -16.88
CA ILE A 5 16.69 -25.92 -17.87
C ILE A 5 17.33 -26.55 -19.11
N GLU A 6 18.39 -25.93 -19.64
CA GLU A 6 19.17 -26.48 -20.76
C GLU A 6 19.69 -27.89 -20.44
N ASN A 7 20.30 -28.07 -19.27
CA ASN A 7 20.86 -29.34 -18.84
C ASN A 7 19.81 -30.43 -18.60
N TYR A 8 18.63 -30.05 -18.09
CA TYR A 8 17.54 -30.98 -17.80
C TYR A 8 16.86 -31.47 -19.08
N PHE A 9 16.47 -30.53 -19.95
CA PHE A 9 15.79 -30.86 -21.21
C PHE A 9 16.75 -31.26 -22.35
N LYS A 10 18.07 -31.17 -22.12
CA LYS A 10 19.11 -31.44 -23.13
C LYS A 10 18.95 -30.56 -24.38
N ILE A 11 18.52 -29.32 -24.17
CA ILE A 11 18.40 -28.30 -25.22
C ILE A 11 19.49 -27.24 -25.03
N LYS A 12 19.77 -26.49 -26.10
CA LYS A 12 20.61 -25.29 -26.03
C LYS A 12 19.80 -24.12 -26.54
N LEU A 13 19.55 -23.16 -25.68
CA LEU A 13 18.79 -21.97 -26.01
C LEU A 13 19.71 -21.01 -26.76
N ASN A 14 19.17 -20.38 -27.79
CA ASN A 14 19.85 -19.28 -28.45
C ASN A 14 19.81 -18.01 -27.58
N GLU A 15 20.60 -17.00 -27.94
CA GLU A 15 20.72 -15.78 -27.16
C GLU A 15 19.38 -15.04 -26.99
N ASN A 16 18.53 -15.04 -28.02
CA ASN A 16 17.21 -14.41 -27.96
C ASN A 16 16.28 -15.12 -26.98
N GLU A 17 16.29 -16.46 -26.96
CA GLU A 17 15.53 -17.27 -26.01
C GLU A 17 16.03 -17.07 -24.59
N ILE A 18 17.35 -17.04 -24.39
CA ILE A 18 17.97 -16.75 -23.09
C ILE A 18 17.54 -15.37 -22.58
N ASN A 19 17.59 -14.35 -23.44
CA ASN A 19 17.22 -12.98 -23.07
C ASN A 19 15.72 -12.87 -22.76
N SER A 20 14.87 -13.52 -23.56
CA SER A 20 13.43 -13.59 -23.31
C SER A 20 13.12 -14.27 -21.97
N MET A 21 13.81 -15.37 -21.66
CA MET A 21 13.65 -16.05 -20.38
C MET A 21 14.12 -15.19 -19.21
N LYS A 22 15.27 -14.51 -19.31
CA LYS A 22 15.73 -13.58 -18.26
C LYS A 22 14.67 -12.51 -17.97
N LEU A 23 14.09 -11.94 -19.02
CA LEU A 23 13.04 -10.93 -18.92
C LEU A 23 11.77 -11.48 -18.24
N LEU A 24 11.28 -12.64 -18.69
CA LEU A 24 10.13 -13.31 -18.07
C LEU A 24 10.40 -13.65 -16.60
N MET A 25 11.60 -14.14 -16.28
CA MET A 25 12.00 -14.42 -14.90
C MET A 25 11.97 -13.17 -14.04
N TYR A 26 12.52 -12.05 -14.51
CA TYR A 26 12.45 -10.77 -13.80
C TYR A 26 11.00 -10.36 -13.47
N PHE A 27 10.08 -10.60 -14.41
CA PHE A 27 8.67 -10.27 -14.20
C PHE A 27 7.98 -11.16 -13.15
N VAL A 28 8.23 -12.46 -13.15
CA VAL A 28 7.56 -13.40 -12.23
C VAL A 28 8.24 -13.52 -10.86
N THR A 29 9.52 -13.18 -10.74
CA THR A 29 10.23 -13.30 -9.47
C THR A 29 9.83 -12.22 -8.48
N LYS A 30 9.66 -12.63 -7.22
CA LYS A 30 9.60 -11.71 -6.09
C LYS A 30 11.00 -11.13 -5.88
N ASN A 31 11.13 -9.82 -6.02
CA ASN A 31 12.42 -9.15 -5.97
C ASN A 31 12.90 -8.95 -4.52
N THR A 32 14.18 -9.23 -4.28
CA THR A 32 14.88 -8.92 -3.03
C THR A 32 15.07 -7.41 -2.89
N SER A 33 15.45 -6.94 -1.70
CA SER A 33 15.76 -5.52 -1.49
C SER A 33 16.87 -5.02 -2.44
N GLU A 34 17.93 -5.80 -2.61
CA GLU A 34 19.02 -5.47 -3.56
C GLU A 34 18.52 -5.34 -5.00
N GLN A 35 17.64 -6.25 -5.44
CA GLN A 35 17.05 -6.19 -6.78
C GLN A 35 16.14 -4.97 -6.98
N LYS A 36 15.47 -4.50 -5.93
CA LYS A 36 14.68 -3.27 -5.96
C LYS A 36 15.56 -2.03 -6.11
N GLU A 37 16.68 -1.95 -5.38
CA GLU A 37 17.66 -0.86 -5.53
C GLU A 37 18.21 -0.80 -6.96
N LEU A 38 18.59 -1.95 -7.51
CA LEU A 38 19.07 -2.04 -8.89
C LEU A 38 17.99 -1.64 -9.91
N THR A 39 16.72 -1.97 -9.66
CA THR A 39 15.60 -1.59 -10.53
C THR A 39 15.41 -0.07 -10.55
N ILE A 40 15.37 0.57 -9.36
CA ILE A 40 15.25 2.02 -9.23
C ILE A 40 16.40 2.72 -9.94
N LYS A 41 17.63 2.26 -9.69
CA LYS A 41 18.83 2.80 -10.32
C LYS A 41 18.73 2.69 -11.84
N HIS A 42 18.35 1.52 -12.35
CA HIS A 42 18.17 1.31 -13.77
C HIS A 42 17.12 2.24 -14.38
N LEU A 43 15.96 2.44 -13.75
CA LEU A 43 14.93 3.37 -14.22
C LEU A 43 15.46 4.81 -14.25
N SER A 44 16.15 5.24 -13.20
CA SER A 44 16.72 6.59 -13.09
C SER A 44 17.79 6.87 -14.15
N GLU A 45 18.60 5.88 -14.52
CA GLU A 45 19.67 6.02 -15.51
C GLU A 45 19.16 5.88 -16.94
N SER A 46 18.24 4.94 -17.19
CA SER A 46 17.74 4.64 -18.54
C SER A 46 16.64 5.59 -19.00
N ASN A 47 15.78 6.05 -18.08
CA ASN A 47 14.62 6.88 -18.39
C ASN A 47 14.40 7.97 -17.31
N PRO A 48 15.30 8.98 -17.22
CA PRO A 48 15.23 10.01 -16.18
C PRO A 48 13.88 10.75 -16.13
N LYS A 49 13.26 11.02 -17.29
CA LYS A 49 11.94 11.69 -17.37
C LYS A 49 10.84 10.89 -16.64
N ILE A 50 10.81 9.58 -16.87
CA ILE A 50 9.82 8.69 -16.22
C ILE A 50 10.12 8.57 -14.74
N TYR A 51 11.39 8.48 -14.35
CA TYR A 51 11.79 8.45 -12.95
C TYR A 51 11.39 9.73 -12.19
N GLU A 52 11.67 10.91 -12.75
CA GLU A 52 11.24 12.19 -12.15
C GLU A 52 9.72 12.28 -12.06
N SER A 53 9.02 11.88 -13.14
CA SER A 53 7.55 11.79 -13.12
C SER A 53 7.06 10.86 -12.01
N TYR A 54 7.70 9.72 -11.82
CA TYR A 54 7.39 8.79 -10.74
C TYR A 54 7.59 9.42 -9.35
N LEU A 55 8.65 10.18 -9.12
CA LEU A 55 8.84 10.90 -7.85
C LEU A 55 7.68 11.89 -7.59
N THR A 56 7.20 12.57 -8.63
CA THR A 56 6.01 13.45 -8.47
C THR A 56 4.74 12.67 -8.12
N LEU A 57 4.58 11.44 -8.62
CA LEU A 57 3.47 10.57 -8.22
C LEU A 57 3.58 10.20 -6.74
N ILE A 58 4.77 9.83 -6.27
CA ILE A 58 4.99 9.51 -4.86
C ILE A 58 4.59 10.66 -3.96
N ASP A 59 4.99 11.88 -4.31
CA ASP A 59 4.65 13.08 -3.55
C ASP A 59 3.14 13.37 -3.55
N ARG A 60 2.46 13.13 -4.68
CA ARG A 60 0.99 13.24 -4.77
C ARG A 60 0.27 12.19 -3.94
N LEU A 61 0.74 10.95 -3.95
CA LEU A 61 0.11 9.84 -3.21
C LEU A 61 0.21 10.01 -1.70
N ILE A 62 1.27 10.64 -1.19
CA ILE A 62 1.43 10.87 0.25
C ILE A 62 0.72 12.13 0.77
N SER A 63 0.28 13.03 -0.12
CA SER A 63 -0.59 14.21 0.15
C SER A 63 -0.60 14.67 1.62
N ASN A 64 0.35 15.54 1.99
CA ASN A 64 0.55 16.15 3.33
C ASN A 64 0.97 15.22 4.49
N ARG A 65 1.09 13.90 4.29
CA ARG A 65 1.72 13.00 5.28
C ARG A 65 3.24 13.14 5.18
N ALA A 66 3.79 14.15 5.85
CA ALA A 66 5.20 14.60 5.75
C ALA A 66 6.22 13.64 6.41
N ASP A 67 5.97 12.34 6.44
CA ASP A 67 6.94 11.36 6.95
C ASP A 67 7.85 10.89 5.80
N SER A 68 9.11 11.32 5.85
CA SER A 68 10.16 10.91 4.91
C SER A 68 10.37 9.39 4.88
N VAL A 69 10.09 8.69 5.98
CA VAL A 69 10.15 7.23 6.06
C VAL A 69 9.02 6.60 5.26
N VAL A 70 7.80 7.15 5.35
CA VAL A 70 6.65 6.68 4.55
C VAL A 70 6.92 6.92 3.07
N ARG A 71 7.37 8.12 2.72
CA ARG A 71 7.74 8.49 1.36
C ARG A 71 8.76 7.51 0.77
N ASN A 72 9.87 7.28 1.47
CA ASN A 72 10.94 6.39 1.00
C ASN A 72 10.47 4.95 0.87
N LYS A 73 9.66 4.44 1.81
CA LYS A 73 9.08 3.10 1.72
C LYS A 73 8.11 2.97 0.54
N LEU A 74 7.29 3.98 0.28
CA LEU A 74 6.39 3.97 -0.89
C LEU A 74 7.20 3.98 -2.18
N MET A 75 8.14 4.92 -2.30
CA MET A 75 9.06 5.04 -3.43
C MET A 75 9.79 3.73 -3.70
N PHE A 76 10.28 3.07 -2.66
CA PHE A 76 11.06 1.85 -2.84
C PHE A 76 10.22 0.64 -3.24
N ASN A 77 8.98 0.55 -2.74
CA ASN A 77 8.13 -0.62 -2.98
C ASN A 77 7.27 -0.48 -4.24
N LEU A 78 6.87 0.73 -4.62
CA LEU A 78 6.01 0.95 -5.78
C LEU A 78 6.82 0.94 -7.09
N ASP A 79 8.09 1.37 -7.06
CA ASP A 79 8.95 1.46 -8.25
C ASP A 79 9.03 0.13 -8.98
N LEU A 80 9.13 -0.96 -8.23
CA LEU A 80 9.21 -2.29 -8.81
C LEU A 80 8.02 -2.60 -9.74
N TYR A 81 6.82 -2.20 -9.33
CA TYR A 81 5.62 -2.45 -10.11
C TYR A 81 5.59 -1.53 -11.34
N LEU A 82 5.94 -0.26 -11.16
CA LEU A 82 5.99 0.71 -12.24
C LEU A 82 7.05 0.36 -13.30
N SER A 83 8.25 -0.01 -12.87
CA SER A 83 9.35 -0.45 -13.72
C SER A 83 8.99 -1.72 -14.50
N LYS A 84 8.32 -2.70 -13.87
CA LYS A 84 7.81 -3.87 -14.58
C LYS A 84 6.83 -3.48 -15.68
N ILE A 85 5.80 -2.68 -15.35
CA ILE A 85 4.80 -2.24 -16.33
C ILE A 85 5.45 -1.46 -17.48
N TYR A 86 6.37 -0.56 -17.15
CA TYR A 86 7.08 0.22 -18.16
C TYR A 86 7.82 -0.69 -19.15
N LEU A 87 8.52 -1.71 -18.63
CA LEU A 87 9.19 -2.72 -19.46
C LEU A 87 8.18 -3.57 -20.25
N TYR A 88 7.02 -3.92 -19.68
CA TYR A 88 5.94 -4.58 -20.43
C TYR A 88 5.50 -3.74 -21.64
N ASN A 89 5.26 -2.45 -21.42
CA ASN A 89 4.83 -1.52 -22.47
C ASN A 89 5.88 -1.34 -23.55
N GLN A 90 7.15 -1.17 -23.17
CA GLN A 90 8.25 -1.06 -24.13
C GLN A 90 8.40 -2.31 -25.02
N ASN A 91 8.10 -3.49 -24.47
CA ASN A 91 8.19 -4.76 -25.19
C ASN A 91 6.86 -5.19 -25.84
N GLN A 92 5.83 -4.33 -25.85
CA GLN A 92 4.49 -4.61 -26.40
C GLN A 92 3.86 -5.90 -25.85
N LEU A 93 4.18 -6.24 -24.61
CA LEU A 93 3.68 -7.44 -23.95
C LEU A 93 2.32 -7.13 -23.29
N SER A 94 1.32 -7.98 -23.52
CA SER A 94 -0.01 -7.79 -22.94
C SER A 94 0.01 -7.96 -21.43
N ILE A 95 -0.41 -6.92 -20.71
CA ILE A 95 -0.49 -6.90 -19.25
C ILE A 95 -1.62 -7.81 -18.72
N GLY A 96 -2.68 -8.03 -19.51
CA GLY A 96 -3.92 -8.66 -19.07
C GLY A 96 -3.80 -10.14 -18.67
N TYR A 97 -2.74 -10.83 -19.11
CA TYR A 97 -2.48 -12.24 -18.74
C TYR A 97 -1.65 -12.41 -17.48
N ILE A 98 -1.05 -11.34 -16.97
CA ILE A 98 -0.03 -11.39 -15.92
C ILE A 98 -0.48 -10.59 -14.70
N PHE A 99 -1.34 -9.60 -14.92
CA PHE A 99 -1.80 -8.70 -13.88
C PHE A 99 -3.32 -8.66 -13.89
N GLU A 100 -3.92 -9.60 -13.17
CA GLU A 100 -5.36 -9.58 -12.91
C GLU A 100 -5.68 -8.48 -11.89
N PRO A 101 -6.69 -7.63 -12.16
CA PRO A 101 -7.17 -6.67 -11.19
C PRO A 101 -7.72 -7.41 -9.96
N LEU A 102 -7.51 -6.84 -8.76
CA LEU A 102 -8.07 -7.44 -7.55
C LEU A 102 -9.60 -7.30 -7.56
N TYR A 103 -10.30 -8.42 -7.72
CA TYR A 103 -11.77 -8.47 -7.75
C TYR A 103 -12.47 -8.08 -6.44
N ASN A 104 -11.73 -7.81 -5.35
CA ASN A 104 -12.30 -7.48 -4.04
C ASN A 104 -11.91 -6.07 -3.56
N ILE A 105 -12.49 -5.06 -4.21
CA ILE A 105 -12.27 -3.63 -3.94
C ILE A 105 -12.75 -3.23 -2.52
N ASN A 106 -13.65 -4.00 -1.91
CA ASN A 106 -14.20 -3.73 -0.57
C ASN A 106 -13.27 -4.17 0.59
N SER A 107 -12.00 -4.47 0.29
CA SER A 107 -11.01 -4.81 1.30
C SER A 107 -10.52 -3.57 2.04
N ILE A 108 -10.29 -3.69 3.35
CA ILE A 108 -9.61 -2.67 4.18
C ILE A 108 -8.23 -2.31 3.61
N LEU A 109 -7.57 -3.24 2.92
CA LEU A 109 -6.28 -3.01 2.26
C LEU A 109 -6.39 -2.06 1.06
N LEU A 110 -7.59 -1.82 0.55
CA LEU A 110 -7.91 -0.96 -0.58
C LEU A 110 -8.66 0.32 -0.15
N GLN A 111 -8.50 0.74 1.12
CA GLN A 111 -8.93 2.07 1.56
C GLN A 111 -8.31 3.15 0.67
N ASP A 112 -9.11 4.12 0.23
CA ASP A 112 -8.72 5.20 -0.68
C ASP A 112 -8.36 4.76 -2.11
N TYR A 113 -8.70 3.53 -2.52
CA TYR A 113 -8.40 3.00 -3.86
C TYR A 113 -8.90 3.89 -5.00
N TYR A 114 -10.16 4.33 -4.98
CA TYR A 114 -10.71 5.19 -6.03
C TYR A 114 -10.04 6.57 -6.09
N LYS A 115 -9.67 7.12 -4.93
CA LYS A 115 -8.88 8.35 -4.85
C LYS A 115 -7.50 8.15 -5.50
N ASN A 116 -6.85 7.04 -5.18
CA ASN A 116 -5.54 6.70 -5.74
C ASN A 116 -5.62 6.41 -7.25
N ILE A 117 -6.67 5.75 -7.76
CA ILE A 117 -6.92 5.63 -9.21
C ILE A 117 -6.98 7.02 -9.83
N SER A 118 -7.79 7.93 -9.28
CA SER A 118 -7.95 9.26 -9.85
C SER A 118 -6.63 10.02 -9.89
N LEU A 119 -5.82 9.94 -8.83
CA LEU A 119 -4.50 10.56 -8.76
C LEU A 119 -3.54 9.99 -9.80
N ILE A 120 -3.51 8.66 -9.95
CA ILE A 120 -2.62 7.98 -10.90
C ILE A 120 -3.06 8.21 -12.35
N SER A 121 -4.36 8.20 -12.62
CA SER A 121 -4.89 8.54 -13.95
C SER A 121 -4.47 9.95 -14.36
N HIS A 122 -4.69 10.92 -13.47
CA HIS A 122 -4.31 12.30 -13.71
C HIS A 122 -2.77 12.47 -13.85
N TRP A 123 -1.99 11.77 -13.03
CA TRP A 123 -0.54 11.73 -13.16
C TRP A 123 -0.08 11.17 -14.52
N ASN A 124 -0.69 10.08 -14.97
CA ASN A 124 -0.36 9.47 -16.26
C ASN A 124 -0.64 10.44 -17.43
N GLU A 125 -1.78 11.13 -17.40
CA GLU A 125 -2.15 12.11 -18.41
C GLU A 125 -1.20 13.32 -18.45
N VAL A 126 -0.83 13.86 -17.28
CA VAL A 126 -0.08 15.13 -17.19
C VAL A 126 1.42 14.93 -17.26
N SER A 127 1.95 13.86 -16.64
CA SER A 127 3.38 13.68 -16.43
C SER A 127 3.99 12.55 -17.25
N CYS A 128 3.16 11.65 -17.79
CA CYS A 128 3.61 10.48 -18.55
C CYS A 128 3.04 10.41 -19.96
N ASP A 129 2.46 11.48 -20.49
CA ASP A 129 1.93 11.55 -21.86
C ASP A 129 0.92 10.42 -22.20
N GLY A 130 0.23 9.89 -21.19
CA GLY A 130 -0.77 8.83 -21.38
C GLY A 130 -0.20 7.45 -21.72
N ILE A 131 1.08 7.17 -21.46
CA ILE A 131 1.71 5.88 -21.82
C ILE A 131 1.06 4.67 -21.15
N PHE A 132 0.43 4.84 -19.99
CA PHE A 132 -0.22 3.74 -19.27
C PHE A 132 -1.70 3.64 -19.64
N ASN A 133 -2.16 2.44 -19.97
CA ASN A 133 -3.58 2.19 -20.22
C ASN A 133 -4.38 2.01 -18.91
N LYS A 134 -5.70 1.83 -19.04
CA LYS A 134 -6.60 1.69 -17.90
C LYS A 134 -6.22 0.54 -16.95
N TYR A 135 -5.88 -0.64 -17.49
CA TYR A 135 -5.54 -1.80 -16.66
C TYR A 135 -4.23 -1.59 -15.91
N GLU A 136 -3.27 -0.92 -16.54
CA GLU A 136 -1.99 -0.53 -15.93
C GLU A 136 -2.19 0.48 -14.80
N ILE A 137 -3.03 1.49 -15.02
CA ILE A 137 -3.40 2.46 -13.98
C ILE A 137 -4.05 1.76 -12.79
N GLU A 138 -5.03 0.87 -13.03
CA GLU A 138 -5.69 0.10 -11.98
C GLU A 138 -4.70 -0.78 -11.20
N PHE A 139 -3.73 -1.37 -11.89
CA PHE A 139 -2.69 -2.18 -11.28
C PHE A 139 -1.74 -1.37 -10.40
N ILE A 140 -1.25 -0.21 -10.90
CA ILE A 140 -0.42 0.72 -10.12
C ILE A 140 -1.20 1.20 -8.90
N ALA A 141 -2.46 1.60 -9.09
CA ALA A 141 -3.32 2.10 -8.00
C ALA A 141 -3.55 1.05 -6.93
N THR A 142 -3.77 -0.21 -7.34
CA THR A 142 -3.93 -1.32 -6.41
C THR A 142 -2.70 -1.47 -5.53
N HIS A 143 -1.51 -1.53 -6.12
CA HIS A 143 -0.26 -1.74 -5.39
C HIS A 143 0.11 -0.52 -4.53
N ALA A 144 -0.04 0.68 -5.06
CA ALA A 144 0.15 1.92 -4.31
C ALA A 144 -0.74 1.94 -3.06
N THR A 145 -2.02 1.59 -3.21
CA THR A 145 -2.99 1.58 -2.12
C THR A 145 -2.64 0.54 -1.06
N ILE A 146 -2.30 -0.68 -1.46
CA ILE A 146 -1.89 -1.74 -0.52
C ILE A 146 -0.63 -1.33 0.25
N ILE A 147 0.37 -0.79 -0.46
CA ILE A 147 1.62 -0.35 0.13
C ILE A 147 1.34 0.77 1.15
N LEU A 148 0.61 1.81 0.76
CA LEU A 148 0.22 2.91 1.64
C LEU A 148 -0.50 2.41 2.90
N ASN A 149 -1.52 1.56 2.75
CA ASN A 149 -2.31 1.04 3.87
C ASN A 149 -1.51 0.06 4.76
N SER A 150 -0.39 -0.47 4.28
CA SER A 150 0.54 -1.28 5.10
C SER A 150 1.58 -0.45 5.87
N ILE A 151 1.90 0.75 5.37
CA ILE A 151 2.94 1.61 5.96
C ILE A 151 2.31 2.61 6.92
N ILE A 152 1.15 3.16 6.57
CA ILE A 152 0.50 4.21 7.32
C ILE A 152 -0.32 3.58 8.43
N ARG A 153 0.09 3.89 9.67
CA ARG A 153 -0.60 3.43 10.87
C ARG A 153 -1.61 4.46 11.30
N LYS A 154 -2.82 4.02 11.67
CA LYS A 154 -3.78 4.89 12.34
C LYS A 154 -3.46 4.95 13.83
N HIS A 155 -3.47 6.15 14.38
CA HIS A 155 -3.24 6.42 15.79
C HIS A 155 -4.61 6.59 16.47
N ILE A 156 -4.94 5.66 17.38
CA ILE A 156 -6.22 5.67 18.09
C ILE A 156 -5.95 5.82 19.58
N LEU A 157 -6.64 6.77 20.20
CA LEU A 157 -6.63 6.95 21.64
C LEU A 157 -7.78 6.16 22.27
N PHE A 158 -7.46 5.23 23.16
CA PHE A 158 -8.43 4.48 23.95
C PHE A 158 -8.52 5.05 25.36
N LEU A 159 -9.65 5.68 25.67
CA LEU A 159 -9.93 6.28 26.97
C LEU A 159 -11.03 5.51 27.69
N PHE A 160 -10.72 4.93 28.84
CA PHE A 160 -11.68 4.17 29.61
C PHE A 160 -11.84 4.73 31.03
N SER A 161 -13.07 4.76 31.52
CA SER A 161 -13.39 5.08 32.91
C SER A 161 -14.08 3.88 33.54
N GLY A 162 -13.52 3.34 34.62
CA GLY A 162 -14.10 2.19 35.32
C GLY A 162 -13.05 1.23 35.85
N ASN A 163 -13.37 -0.07 35.84
CA ASN A 163 -12.51 -1.11 36.39
C ASN A 163 -11.30 -1.41 35.46
N ASN A 164 -10.08 -1.34 36.02
CA ASN A 164 -8.81 -1.59 35.31
C ASN A 164 -8.71 -2.98 34.65
N ALA A 165 -9.36 -4.00 35.23
CA ALA A 165 -9.40 -5.34 34.65
C ALA A 165 -10.27 -5.36 33.38
N VAL A 166 -11.42 -4.66 33.41
CA VAL A 166 -12.29 -4.51 32.25
C VAL A 166 -11.58 -3.72 31.16
N GLU A 167 -10.93 -2.61 31.51
CA GLU A 167 -10.10 -1.83 30.59
C GLU A 167 -9.06 -2.70 29.88
N SER A 168 -8.31 -3.50 30.64
CA SER A 168 -7.23 -4.35 30.11
C SER A 168 -7.76 -5.40 29.13
N VAL A 169 -8.93 -5.97 29.41
CA VAL A 169 -9.61 -6.92 28.51
C VAL A 169 -10.09 -6.22 27.24
N LEU A 170 -10.74 -5.06 27.35
CA LEU A 170 -11.24 -4.29 26.20
C LEU A 170 -10.08 -3.82 25.31
N HIS A 171 -9.03 -3.27 25.90
CA HIS A 171 -7.82 -2.88 25.18
C HIS A 171 -7.23 -4.05 24.39
N SER A 172 -7.13 -5.24 25.01
CA SER A 172 -6.58 -6.43 24.35
C SER A 172 -7.47 -6.91 23.20
N LYS A 173 -8.80 -6.86 23.38
CA LYS A 173 -9.78 -7.17 22.33
C LYS A 173 -9.68 -6.20 21.15
N LEU A 174 -9.62 -4.90 21.43
CA LEU A 174 -9.50 -3.84 20.42
C LEU A 174 -8.17 -3.96 19.67
N LYS A 175 -7.05 -4.09 20.38
CA LYS A 175 -5.72 -4.27 19.77
C LYS A 175 -5.71 -5.45 18.80
N ARG A 176 -6.25 -6.61 19.21
CA ARG A 176 -6.35 -7.79 18.35
C ARG A 176 -7.32 -7.60 17.19
N GLY A 177 -8.44 -6.91 17.42
CA GLY A 177 -9.50 -6.74 16.44
C GLY A 177 -9.17 -5.75 15.32
N LEU A 178 -8.51 -4.65 15.67
CA LEU A 178 -8.13 -3.57 14.76
C LEU A 178 -6.92 -3.93 13.90
N GLY A 179 -6.03 -4.79 14.42
CA GLY A 179 -4.86 -5.30 13.71
C GLY A 179 -3.64 -4.38 13.76
N ASP A 180 -2.55 -4.81 13.12
CA ASP A 180 -1.21 -4.22 13.29
C ASP A 180 -1.04 -2.83 12.64
N ASN A 181 -1.98 -2.45 11.76
CA ASN A 181 -2.00 -1.14 11.11
C ASN A 181 -2.64 -0.05 12.00
N VAL A 182 -3.04 -0.40 13.23
CA VAL A 182 -3.54 0.55 14.22
C VAL A 182 -2.61 0.55 15.44
N ARG A 183 -2.17 1.73 15.83
CA ARG A 183 -1.49 1.95 17.10
C ARG A 183 -2.49 2.47 18.12
N LEU A 184 -2.77 1.63 19.11
CA LEU A 184 -3.71 1.94 20.20
C LEU A 184 -2.94 2.52 21.40
N TYR A 185 -3.29 3.73 21.79
CA TYR A 185 -2.73 4.47 22.91
C TYR A 185 -3.72 4.47 24.07
N ARG A 186 -3.24 4.60 25.30
CA ARG A 186 -4.10 4.74 26.50
C ARG A 186 -4.09 6.16 27.08
N GLU A 187 -3.14 6.97 26.63
CA GLU A 187 -2.88 8.32 27.13
C GLU A 187 -2.59 9.24 25.95
N LEU A 188 -2.89 10.52 26.13
CA LEU A 188 -2.52 11.56 25.17
C LEU A 188 -1.00 11.67 25.11
N ALA A 189 -0.48 11.84 23.90
CA ALA A 189 0.91 12.13 23.65
C ALA A 189 0.99 13.41 22.80
N ASP A 190 1.76 14.40 23.27
CA ASP A 190 1.80 15.73 22.65
C ASP A 190 2.37 15.72 21.21
N ASP A 191 3.09 14.67 20.85
CA ASP A 191 3.70 14.46 19.53
C ASP A 191 2.89 13.54 18.60
N VAL A 192 1.68 13.13 19.01
CA VAL A 192 0.84 12.21 18.23
C VAL A 192 -0.47 12.90 17.83
N GLU A 193 -0.67 13.02 16.52
CA GLU A 193 -1.98 13.35 15.96
C GLU A 193 -2.84 12.07 15.93
N PHE A 194 -4.01 12.11 16.57
CA PHE A 194 -4.91 10.96 16.68
C PHE A 194 -6.00 11.01 15.61
N ASP A 195 -6.18 9.91 14.89
CA ASP A 195 -7.24 9.75 13.89
C ASP A 195 -8.62 9.55 14.55
N PHE A 196 -8.66 8.85 15.69
CA PHE A 196 -9.90 8.52 16.41
C PHE A 196 -9.69 8.43 17.92
N ILE A 197 -10.77 8.67 18.66
CA ILE A 197 -10.91 8.32 20.08
C ILE A 197 -11.91 7.17 20.22
N ILE A 198 -11.58 6.14 20.99
CA ILE A 198 -12.51 5.10 21.43
C ILE A 198 -12.69 5.26 22.94
N THR A 199 -13.93 5.42 23.40
CA THR A 199 -14.19 5.68 24.83
C THR A 199 -15.53 5.16 25.32
N ASN A 200 -15.65 4.93 26.64
CA ASN A 200 -16.93 4.60 27.29
C ASN A 200 -17.56 5.79 28.05
N TYR A 201 -16.99 6.99 27.97
CA TYR A 201 -17.50 8.16 28.68
C TYR A 201 -17.43 9.43 27.81
N GLN A 202 -18.24 10.43 28.15
CA GLN A 202 -18.22 11.71 27.45
C GLN A 202 -16.97 12.51 27.79
N HIS A 203 -16.27 13.01 26.78
CA HIS A 203 -15.10 13.88 26.95
C HIS A 203 -15.28 15.20 26.20
N LYS A 204 -14.43 16.19 26.55
CA LYS A 204 -14.48 17.54 25.97
C LYS A 204 -13.71 17.67 24.65
N ILE A 205 -12.94 16.67 24.25
CA ILE A 205 -12.18 16.68 23.00
C ILE A 205 -13.15 16.53 21.83
N SER A 206 -13.54 17.63 21.18
CA SER A 206 -14.55 17.61 20.11
C SER A 206 -13.97 17.55 18.70
N THR A 207 -12.67 17.82 18.54
CA THR A 207 -12.00 17.91 17.24
C THR A 207 -11.62 16.56 16.65
N ILE A 208 -11.51 15.50 17.47
CA ILE A 208 -11.12 14.16 17.03
C ILE A 208 -12.39 13.28 16.95
N PRO A 209 -12.63 12.58 15.83
CA PRO A 209 -13.74 11.65 15.69
C PRO A 209 -13.77 10.63 16.83
N THR A 210 -14.93 10.49 17.48
CA THR A 210 -15.09 9.68 18.69
C THR A 210 -16.06 8.53 18.48
N ILE A 211 -15.66 7.33 18.90
CA ILE A 211 -16.47 6.11 18.89
C ILE A 211 -16.77 5.71 20.34
N TYR A 212 -18.05 5.76 20.70
CA TYR A 212 -18.50 5.35 22.03
C TYR A 212 -18.70 3.84 22.10
N ILE A 213 -18.21 3.22 23.16
CA ILE A 213 -18.31 1.78 23.41
C ILE A 213 -18.95 1.50 24.78
N SER A 214 -19.59 0.35 24.89
CA SER A 214 -20.00 -0.24 26.16
C SER A 214 -18.82 -0.92 26.87
N GLU A 215 -19.00 -1.23 28.16
CA GLU A 215 -18.03 -1.99 28.96
C GLU A 215 -17.85 -3.45 28.47
N VAL A 216 -18.73 -3.90 27.58
CA VAL A 216 -18.64 -5.20 26.91
C VAL A 216 -18.54 -4.97 25.42
N LEU A 217 -17.51 -5.57 24.80
CA LEU A 217 -17.34 -5.63 23.35
C LEU A 217 -17.42 -7.08 22.84
N ASN A 218 -18.33 -7.31 21.91
CA ASN A 218 -18.47 -8.52 21.13
C ASN A 218 -17.75 -8.41 19.77
N VAL A 219 -17.64 -9.52 19.04
CA VAL A 219 -16.92 -9.58 17.75
C VAL A 219 -17.55 -8.67 16.70
N LYS A 220 -18.88 -8.56 16.65
CA LYS A 220 -19.58 -7.71 15.67
C LYS A 220 -19.30 -6.23 15.92
N GLU A 221 -19.29 -5.80 17.17
CA GLU A 221 -18.95 -4.42 17.56
C GLU A 221 -17.50 -4.10 17.20
N ILE A 222 -16.57 -5.00 17.48
CA ILE A 222 -15.15 -4.82 17.11
C ILE A 222 -15.01 -4.69 15.58
N LEU A 223 -15.74 -5.49 14.80
CA LEU A 223 -15.77 -5.38 13.34
C LEU A 223 -16.38 -4.05 12.87
N ALA A 224 -17.44 -3.58 13.52
CA ALA A 224 -18.06 -2.29 13.21
C ALA A 224 -17.11 -1.13 13.51
N ILE A 225 -16.40 -1.15 14.65
CA ILE A 225 -15.37 -0.17 15.00
C ILE A 225 -14.25 -0.21 13.96
N ARG A 226 -13.77 -1.40 13.60
CA ARG A 226 -12.75 -1.57 12.56
C ARG A 226 -13.19 -0.95 11.23
N ASN A 227 -14.41 -1.25 10.78
CA ASN A 227 -14.93 -0.68 9.54
C ASN A 227 -15.08 0.84 9.63
N CYS A 228 -15.51 1.38 10.77
CA CYS A 228 -15.60 2.83 11.00
C CYS A 228 -14.22 3.50 10.87
N VAL A 229 -13.20 2.91 11.53
CA VAL A 229 -11.81 3.38 11.48
C VAL A 229 -11.27 3.37 10.05
N PHE A 230 -11.56 2.33 9.26
CA PHE A 230 -10.98 2.16 7.92
C PHE A 230 -11.87 2.62 6.75
N ASN A 231 -13.14 2.98 6.95
CA ASN A 231 -14.01 3.45 5.86
C ASN A 231 -14.32 4.96 5.91
N ASN A 232 -14.01 5.66 7.01
CA ASN A 232 -14.25 7.11 7.16
C ASN A 232 -13.04 8.00 6.81
N SER A 233 -12.22 7.63 5.81
CA SER A 233 -11.30 8.62 5.22
C SER A 233 -12.14 9.58 4.36
N TYR A 234 -12.39 10.79 4.85
CA TYR A 234 -12.95 11.89 4.04
C TYR A 234 -11.91 12.42 3.04
#